data_AF-A0A2V8ZZ09-F1
#
_entry.id   AF-A0A2V8ZZ09-F1
#
_cell.length_a   1.000
_cell.length_b   1.000
_cell.length_c   1.000
_cell.angle_alpha   90.00
_cell.angle_beta   90.00
_cell.angle_gamma   90.00
#
_symmetry.space_group_name_H-M   'P 1'
#
loop_
_entity.id
_entity.type
_entity.pdbx_description
1 polymer ?
#
loop_
_entity_poly.entity_id
_entity_poly.type
_entity_poly.pdbx_seq_one_letter_code
_entity_poly.pdbx_strand_id
1 'polypeptide(L)' 'MKVGSVFLLLVLVAFSVPTEQEMPPDKPPLAPSIGLEIGQHAPAFGQPDQFGRGQSNETLKGTKGTILLFFRSADW' A
#
# COMPACT_ATOMS: atom_id res chain seq x y z
N MET A 1 -10.65 -62.34 22.19
CA MET A 1 -10.99 -60.92 22.48
C MET A 1 -9.96 -60.02 21.81
N LYS A 2 -10.17 -59.66 20.54
CA LYS A 2 -9.22 -58.87 19.71
C LYS A 2 -9.98 -58.17 18.57
N VAL A 3 -11.15 -57.60 18.89
CA VAL A 3 -12.00 -56.88 17.90
C VAL A 3 -12.22 -55.42 18.32
N GLY A 4 -11.97 -55.05 19.58
CA GLY A 4 -12.13 -53.68 20.07
C GLY A 4 -10.98 -52.71 19.73
N SER A 5 -9.78 -53.20 19.42
CA SER A 5 -8.61 -52.34 19.22
C SER A 5 -8.49 -51.77 17.80
N VAL A 6 -9.11 -52.42 16.80
CA VAL A 6 -9.06 -51.99 15.40
C VAL A 6 -10.05 -50.86 15.15
N PHE A 7 -11.19 -50.86 15.85
CA PHE A 7 -12.19 -49.79 15.73
C PHE A 7 -11.72 -48.47 16.36
N LEU A 8 -10.94 -48.53 17.45
CA LEU A 8 -10.44 -47.33 18.12
C LEU A 8 -9.40 -46.57 17.27
N LEU A 9 -8.64 -47.29 16.45
CA LEU A 9 -7.64 -46.70 15.55
C LEU A 9 -8.27 -46.04 14.32
N LEU A 10 -9.48 -46.44 13.93
CA LEU A 10 -10.17 -45.91 12.75
C LEU A 10 -10.91 -44.59 13.05
N VAL A 11 -11.31 -44.35 14.31
CA VAL A 11 -11.98 -43.10 14.72
C VAL A 11 -10.99 -41.95 14.94
N LEU A 12 -9.73 -42.23 15.31
CA LEU A 12 -8.73 -41.18 15.52
C LEU A 12 -8.22 -40.52 14.22
N VAL A 13 -8.33 -41.21 13.07
CA VAL A 13 -7.87 -40.68 11.78
C VAL A 13 -8.84 -39.63 11.20
N ALA A 14 -10.10 -39.62 11.64
CA ALA A 14 -11.11 -38.67 11.16
C ALA A 14 -10.98 -37.25 11.75
N PHE A 15 -10.14 -37.04 12.77
CA PHE A 15 -9.91 -35.72 13.38
C PHE A 15 -8.60 -35.07 12.94
N SER A 16 -7.78 -35.72 12.12
CA SER A 16 -6.55 -35.16 11.57
C SER A 16 -6.74 -34.63 10.14
N VAL A 17 -7.88 -33.98 9.86
CA VAL A 17 -7.96 -33.11 8.70
C VAL A 17 -7.21 -31.84 9.09
N PRO A 18 -5.99 -31.58 8.58
CA PRO A 18 -5.46 -30.24 8.69
C PRO A 18 -6.47 -29.34 8.00
N THR A 19 -7.04 -28.40 8.74
CA THR A 19 -7.56 -27.20 8.10
C THR A 19 -6.35 -26.57 7.42
N GLU A 20 -6.13 -26.91 6.15
CA GLU A 20 -5.48 -26.01 5.22
C GLU A 20 -6.37 -24.78 5.22
N GLN A 21 -6.08 -23.88 6.16
CA GLN A 21 -6.58 -22.54 6.13
C GLN A 21 -5.95 -21.99 4.86
N GLU A 22 -6.67 -22.11 3.75
CA GLU A 22 -6.28 -21.56 2.46
C GLU A 22 -5.98 -20.10 2.74
N MET A 23 -4.68 -19.80 2.82
CA MET A 23 -4.22 -18.46 3.09
C MET A 23 -4.80 -17.64 1.94
N PRO A 24 -5.61 -16.60 2.23
CA PRO A 24 -6.23 -15.81 1.20
C PRO A 24 -5.17 -15.48 0.16
N PRO A 25 -5.47 -15.67 -1.14
CA PRO A 25 -4.47 -15.51 -2.20
C PRO A 25 -3.73 -14.20 -1.94
N ASP A 26 -2.39 -14.29 -1.82
CA ASP A 26 -1.46 -13.21 -1.51
C ASP A 26 -2.00 -11.90 -2.10
N LYS A 27 -2.73 -11.13 -1.28
CA LYS A 27 -3.17 -9.81 -1.70
C LYS A 27 -1.90 -8.99 -1.60
N PRO A 28 -1.33 -8.49 -2.71
CA PRO A 28 -0.18 -7.63 -2.61
C PRO A 28 -0.53 -6.49 -1.64
N PRO A 29 0.41 -6.04 -0.79
CA PRO A 29 0.16 -4.87 0.05
C PRO A 29 -0.45 -3.78 -0.81
N LEU A 30 -1.57 -3.19 -0.37
CA LEU A 30 -2.16 -2.07 -1.10
C LEU A 30 -1.04 -1.05 -1.31
N ALA A 31 -0.73 -0.76 -2.57
CA ALA A 31 0.22 0.28 -2.89
C ALA A 31 -0.21 1.56 -2.15
N PRO A 32 0.72 2.31 -1.52
CA PRO A 32 0.37 3.54 -0.85
C PRO A 32 -0.31 4.46 -1.86
N SER A 33 -1.36 5.16 -1.42
CA SER A 33 -2.01 6.16 -2.27
C SER A 33 -0.96 7.19 -2.71
N ILE A 34 -0.84 7.39 -4.02
CA ILE A 34 0.13 8.34 -4.60
C ILE A 34 -0.61 9.64 -4.89
N GLY A 35 -0.18 10.72 -4.21
CA GLY A 35 -0.68 12.07 -4.46
C GLY A 35 -1.53 12.65 -3.34
N LEU A 36 -2.14 13.80 -3.63
CA LEU A 36 -3.08 14.48 -2.74
C LEU A 36 -4.53 14.15 -3.14
N GLU A 37 -5.40 14.04 -2.15
CA GLU A 37 -6.84 13.92 -2.37
C GLU A 37 -7.43 15.26 -2.88
N ILE A 38 -8.53 15.18 -3.65
CA ILE A 38 -9.22 16.38 -4.14
C ILE A 38 -9.76 17.19 -2.96
N GLY A 39 -9.49 18.50 -2.95
CA GLY A 39 -9.88 19.41 -1.87
C GLY A 39 -8.93 19.40 -0.67
N GLN A 40 -7.95 18.50 -0.63
CA GLN A 40 -6.86 18.56 0.35
C GLN A 40 -5.98 19.79 0.07
N HIS A 41 -5.60 20.50 1.13
CA HIS A 41 -4.64 21.59 1.01
C HIS A 41 -3.27 21.07 0.59
N ALA A 42 -2.62 21.76 -0.35
CA ALA A 42 -1.24 21.49 -0.72
C ALA A 42 -0.32 21.61 0.52
N PRO A 43 0.61 20.65 0.75
CA PRO A 43 1.57 20.76 1.84
C PRO A 43 2.46 21.98 1.65
N ALA A 44 2.95 22.53 2.77
CA ALA A 44 3.91 23.61 2.73
C ALA A 44 5.23 23.13 2.09
N PHE A 45 5.78 23.91 1.16
CA PHE A 45 7.08 23.71 0.56
C PHE A 45 7.82 25.04 0.40
N GLY A 46 9.15 24.96 0.39
CA GLY A 46 10.04 26.08 0.17
C GLY A 46 11.31 25.58 -0.52
N GLN A 47 11.54 25.98 -1.77
CA GLN A 47 12.71 25.58 -2.56
C GLN A 47 13.17 26.73 -3.46
N PRO A 48 14.47 26.83 -3.78
CA PRO A 48 14.95 27.78 -4.77
C PRO A 48 14.52 27.37 -6.19
N ASP A 49 14.22 28.35 -7.03
CA ASP A 49 14.06 28.16 -8.47
C ASP A 49 15.41 28.04 -9.19
N GLN A 50 15.39 27.91 -10.52
CA GLN A 50 16.60 27.77 -11.34
C GLN A 50 17.53 29.00 -11.31
N PHE A 51 17.06 30.13 -10.78
CA PHE A 51 17.84 31.36 -10.61
C PHE A 51 18.22 31.58 -9.14
N GLY A 52 17.98 30.61 -8.27
CA GLY A 52 18.26 30.69 -6.84
C GLY A 52 17.23 31.51 -6.04
N ARG A 53 16.11 31.94 -6.64
CA ARG A 53 15.08 32.70 -5.93
C ARG A 53 14.18 31.75 -5.15
N GLY A 54 13.98 32.01 -3.87
CA GLY A 54 13.09 31.20 -3.04
C GLY A 54 11.66 31.21 -3.55
N GLN A 55 11.06 30.03 -3.66
CA GLN A 55 9.65 29.83 -4.00
C GLN A 55 8.96 29.02 -2.91
N SER A 56 7.71 29.36 -2.62
CA SER A 56 6.84 28.68 -1.66
C SER A 56 5.39 28.61 -2.18
N ASN A 57 4.50 27.98 -1.40
CA ASN A 57 3.08 27.98 -1.70
C ASN A 57 2.51 29.39 -1.85
N GLU A 58 2.98 30.34 -1.05
CA GLU A 58 2.51 31.72 -1.05
C GLU A 58 2.98 32.48 -2.29
N THR A 59 4.26 32.34 -2.66
CA THR A 59 4.83 33.07 -3.81
C THR A 59 4.30 32.55 -5.15
N LEU A 60 3.96 31.26 -5.21
CA LEU A 60 3.48 30.61 -6.42
C LEU A 60 1.97 30.66 -6.60
N LYS A 61 1.21 31.21 -5.63
CA LYS A 61 -0.25 31.29 -5.69
C LYS A 61 -0.71 32.24 -6.79
N GLY A 62 -1.30 31.70 -7.85
CA GLY A 62 -1.90 32.47 -8.93
C GLY A 62 -3.38 32.79 -8.70
N THR A 63 -3.91 33.84 -9.37
CA THR A 63 -5.33 34.20 -9.33
C THR A 63 -6.26 33.14 -9.95
N LYS A 64 -5.70 32.25 -10.77
CA LYS A 64 -6.40 31.12 -11.42
C LYS A 64 -5.97 29.75 -10.87
N GLY A 65 -5.27 29.75 -9.74
CA GLY A 65 -4.62 28.56 -9.19
C GLY A 65 -3.18 28.38 -9.69
N THR A 66 -2.58 27.27 -9.27
CA THR A 66 -1.17 26.95 -9.45
C THR A 66 -1.05 25.50 -9.89
N ILE A 67 -0.21 25.23 -10.89
CA ILE A 67 0.10 23.87 -11.34
C ILE A 67 1.52 23.54 -10.87
N LEU A 68 1.69 22.39 -10.21
CA LEU A 68 2.98 21.88 -9.78
C LEU A 68 3.28 20.58 -10.53
N LEU A 69 4.31 20.60 -11.38
CA LEU A 69 4.72 19.46 -12.20
C LEU A 69 5.94 18.78 -11.57
N PHE A 70 5.75 17.53 -11.14
CA PHE A 70 6.85 16.66 -10.73
C PHE A 70 7.31 15.85 -11.94
N PHE A 71 8.58 15.98 -12.31
CA PHE A 71 9.19 15.15 -13.34
C PHE A 71 10.59 14.72 -12.89
N ARG A 72 11.01 13.53 -13.30
CA ARG A 72 12.42 13.14 -13.29
C ARG A 72 12.94 13.32 -14.71
N SER A 73 14.07 13.98 -14.88
CA SER A 73 14.77 13.97 -16.17
C SER A 73 15.24 12.55 -16.48
N ALA A 74 15.33 12.19 -17.75
CA ALA A 74 15.98 10.95 -18.14
C ALA A 74 17.50 11.08 -17.93
N ASP A 75 18.08 10.04 -17.35
CA ASP A 75 19.50 9.73 -17.28
C ASP A 75 19.95 9.29 -18.69
N TRP A 76 20.29 10.27 -19.53
CA TRP A 76 20.94 10.03 -20.83
C TRP A 76 22.44 9.79 -20.64
#